data_AF-A0A1H6GP87-F1
#
_entry.id   AF-A0A1H6GP87-F1
#
_cell.length_a   1.000
_cell.length_b   1.000
_cell.length_c   1.000
_cell.angle_alpha   90.00
_cell.angle_beta   90.00
_cell.angle_gamma   90.00
#
_symmetry.space_group_name_H-M   'P 1'
#
loop_
_entity.id
_entity.type
_entity.pdbx_description
1 polymer ?
#
loop_
_entity_poly.entity_id
_entity_poly.type
_entity_poly.pdbx_seq_one_letter_code
_entity_poly.pdbx_strand_id
1 'polypeptide(L)'
;MPAEPSAGAIPVSPSLSVSGRSTARMAAGASAPSGVTLRIGRKPKPTCLIVFQLVSEMVFLFGDRVMVRRDRRRLAAHSRQIAMYVCHVALSISVDDIAASFGRERSTVAHACHLVEDRRDNPAFDDFVSAVERMVTSVFGEADEG
;
A
#
# COMPACT_ATOMS: atom_id res chain seq x y z
N MET A 1 10.08 12.71 66.67
CA MET A 1 9.20 12.51 65.50
C MET A 1 9.76 13.29 64.32
N PRO A 2 9.70 12.73 63.11
CA PRO A 2 10.53 13.11 61.97
C PRO A 2 9.96 14.27 61.11
N ALA A 3 10.86 14.82 60.30
CA ALA A 3 10.77 15.51 59.00
C ALA A 3 9.38 15.84 58.41
N GLU A 4 9.15 17.09 57.98
CA GLU A 4 9.45 17.57 56.61
C GLU A 4 9.13 19.08 56.44
N PRO A 5 9.90 19.81 55.61
CA PRO A 5 9.60 21.17 55.16
C PRO A 5 9.01 21.16 53.73
N SER A 6 7.95 21.93 53.48
CA SER A 6 7.42 22.19 52.12
C SER A 6 6.60 23.50 52.19
N ALA A 7 6.68 24.47 51.29
CA ALA A 7 7.14 24.47 49.91
C ALA A 7 7.68 25.88 49.58
N GLY A 8 8.84 25.92 48.93
CA GLY A 8 9.31 27.10 48.23
C GLY A 8 8.52 27.27 46.93
N ALA A 9 7.95 28.45 46.75
CA ALA A 9 7.24 28.85 45.55
C ALA A 9 8.21 29.50 44.52
N ILE A 10 7.76 29.47 43.25
CA ILE A 10 8.17 30.29 42.09
C ILE A 10 9.35 29.66 41.28
N PRO A 11 9.30 29.51 39.92
CA PRO A 11 8.88 30.55 38.98
C PRO A 11 8.03 30.20 37.73
N VAL A 12 7.53 31.33 37.22
CA VAL A 12 6.91 31.72 35.94
C VAL A 12 7.34 31.02 34.64
N SER A 13 6.39 30.92 33.70
CA SER A 13 6.45 31.58 32.38
C SER A 13 5.15 31.39 31.59
N PRO A 14 4.61 32.44 30.94
CA PRO A 14 3.52 32.34 29.99
C PRO A 14 4.01 32.26 28.54
N SER A 15 3.07 32.01 27.63
CA SER A 15 3.15 32.08 26.16
C SER A 15 3.61 30.80 25.45
N LEU A 16 2.68 30.20 24.70
CA LEU A 16 2.87 30.01 23.26
C LEU A 16 1.49 29.91 22.57
N SER A 17 1.24 30.95 21.79
CA SER A 17 0.18 31.08 20.79
C SER A 17 0.26 29.95 19.77
N VAL A 18 -0.82 29.17 19.59
CA VAL A 18 -0.97 28.32 18.41
C VAL A 18 -1.67 29.11 17.31
N SER A 19 -0.83 29.77 16.51
CA SER A 19 -1.21 30.39 15.25
C SER A 19 -1.76 29.34 14.27
N GLY A 20 -2.82 29.71 13.58
CA GLY A 20 -3.56 28.85 12.66
C GLY A 20 -2.72 28.25 11.53
N ARG A 21 -3.12 27.04 11.12
CA ARG A 21 -2.86 26.47 9.79
C ARG A 21 -4.24 26.15 9.20
N SER A 22 -4.73 27.04 8.35
CA SER A 22 -4.63 26.91 6.89
C SER A 22 -5.46 25.75 6.38
N THR A 23 -6.68 26.08 5.97
CA THR A 23 -7.56 25.26 5.13
C THR A 23 -6.92 25.09 3.75
N ALA A 24 -5.88 24.26 3.67
CA ALA A 24 -5.34 23.80 2.40
C ALA A 24 -6.25 22.72 1.82
N ARG A 25 -7.27 23.22 1.13
CA ARG A 25 -7.97 22.59 0.01
C ARG A 25 -6.99 21.74 -0.82
N MET A 26 -7.15 20.43 -0.78
CA MET A 26 -6.60 19.52 -1.79
C MET A 26 -7.74 18.72 -2.38
N ALA A 27 -7.89 18.91 -3.69
CA ALA A 27 -8.96 18.40 -4.51
C ALA A 27 -8.96 16.87 -4.49
N ALA A 28 -10.01 16.29 -3.90
CA ALA A 28 -10.46 14.97 -4.28
C ALA A 28 -11.07 15.10 -5.68
N GLY A 29 -10.24 14.90 -6.71
CA GLY A 29 -10.71 14.62 -8.05
C GLY A 29 -11.47 13.30 -8.02
N ALA A 30 -12.78 13.39 -7.75
CA ALA A 30 -13.72 12.32 -8.00
C ALA A 30 -13.79 12.12 -9.51
N SER A 31 -12.90 11.29 -10.05
CA SER A 31 -13.04 10.73 -11.38
C SER A 31 -14.34 9.95 -11.42
N ALA A 32 -15.26 10.40 -12.27
CA ALA A 32 -16.53 9.76 -12.57
C ALA A 32 -16.36 8.25 -12.88
N PRO A 33 -17.36 7.41 -12.56
CA PRO A 33 -17.35 6.02 -13.00
C PRO A 33 -17.50 5.99 -14.53
N SER A 34 -16.39 5.84 -15.24
CA SER A 34 -16.41 5.52 -16.66
C SER A 34 -16.97 4.11 -16.81
N GLY A 35 -17.99 3.97 -17.66
CA GLY A 35 -18.78 2.75 -17.83
C GLY A 35 -17.94 1.48 -17.84
N VAL A 36 -18.28 0.58 -16.93
CA VAL A 36 -17.71 -0.74 -16.78
C VAL A 36 -18.07 -1.59 -18.00
N THR A 37 -17.26 -1.56 -19.05
CA THR A 37 -17.19 -2.69 -20.00
C THR A 37 -16.29 -3.75 -19.39
N LEU A 38 -16.78 -4.42 -18.33
CA LEU A 38 -16.19 -5.68 -17.87
C LEU A 38 -16.31 -6.63 -19.06
N ARG A 39 -15.21 -6.96 -19.73
CA ARG A 39 -15.20 -7.97 -20.79
C ARG A 39 -15.57 -9.30 -20.14
N ILE A 40 -16.84 -9.65 -20.25
CA ILE A 40 -17.42 -10.93 -19.83
C ILE A 40 -16.63 -12.01 -20.59
N GLY A 41 -15.70 -12.69 -19.93
CA GLY A 41 -14.98 -13.82 -20.56
C GLY A 41 -13.60 -14.18 -20.00
N ARG A 42 -12.89 -13.28 -19.30
CA ARG A 42 -11.58 -13.64 -18.73
C ARG A 42 -11.73 -14.33 -17.38
N LYS A 43 -11.17 -15.54 -17.25
CA LYS A 43 -11.12 -16.28 -15.99
C LYS A 43 -10.05 -15.68 -15.07
N PRO A 44 -10.32 -15.53 -13.76
CA PRO A 44 -9.32 -15.03 -12.82
C PRO A 44 -8.15 -16.02 -12.75
N LYS A 45 -6.93 -15.51 -12.89
CA LYS A 45 -5.71 -16.29 -12.70
C LYS A 45 -5.42 -16.44 -11.20
N PRO A 46 -5.38 -17.67 -10.64
CA PRO A 46 -5.14 -17.88 -9.21
C PRO A 46 -3.78 -17.32 -8.77
N THR A 47 -2.78 -17.33 -9.66
CA THR A 47 -1.46 -16.74 -9.45
C THR A 47 -1.52 -15.31 -8.91
N CYS A 48 -2.39 -14.45 -9.48
CA CYS A 48 -2.53 -13.07 -9.02
C CYS A 48 -2.98 -12.96 -7.56
N LEU A 49 -3.85 -13.87 -7.12
CA LEU A 49 -4.36 -13.90 -5.76
C LEU A 49 -3.34 -14.48 -4.78
N ILE A 50 -2.55 -15.46 -5.22
CA ILE A 50 -1.44 -16.00 -4.42
C ILE A 50 -0.35 -14.94 -4.23
N VAL A 51 0.02 -14.21 -5.28
CA VAL A 51 0.94 -13.07 -5.18
C VAL A 51 0.40 -12.03 -4.20
N PHE A 52 -0.90 -11.70 -4.27
CA PHE A 52 -1.49 -10.77 -3.31
C PHE A 52 -1.41 -11.25 -1.86
N GLN A 53 -1.65 -12.54 -1.61
CA GLN A 53 -1.51 -13.11 -0.27
C GLN A 53 -0.06 -13.02 0.21
N LEU A 54 0.90 -13.42 -0.61
CA LEU A 54 2.33 -13.33 -0.30
C LEU A 54 2.74 -11.91 0.06
N VAL A 55 2.37 -10.93 -0.77
CA VAL A 55 2.67 -9.51 -0.53
C VAL A 55 2.00 -9.01 0.75
N SER A 56 0.77 -9.42 1.02
CA SER A 56 0.04 -9.02 2.23
C SER A 56 0.74 -9.51 3.49
N GLU A 57 1.20 -10.76 3.50
CA GLU A 57 1.96 -11.31 4.63
C GLU A 57 3.28 -10.57 4.81
N MET A 58 4.02 -10.30 3.73
CA MET A 58 5.27 -9.55 3.83
C MET A 58 5.08 -8.14 4.37
N VAL A 59 4.13 -7.38 3.82
CA VAL A 59 3.80 -6.03 4.32
C VAL A 59 3.39 -6.06 5.79
N PHE A 60 2.71 -7.13 6.23
CA PHE A 60 2.32 -7.30 7.63
C PHE A 60 3.52 -7.64 8.53
N LEU A 61 4.42 -8.52 8.09
CA LEU A 61 5.61 -8.93 8.85
C LEU A 61 6.64 -7.79 9.00
N PHE A 62 6.78 -6.96 7.96
CA PHE A 62 7.65 -5.78 7.99
C PHE A 62 6.94 -4.52 8.52
N GLY A 63 5.63 -4.60 8.80
CA GLY A 63 4.84 -3.52 9.38
C GLY A 63 4.89 -3.51 10.91
N ASP A 64 4.87 -2.32 11.51
CA ASP A 64 4.89 -2.18 12.97
C ASP A 64 3.60 -2.78 13.61
N ARG A 65 3.72 -3.46 14.75
CA ARG A 65 2.68 -4.42 15.22
C ARG A 65 1.43 -3.78 15.85
N VAL A 66 1.36 -2.46 16.00
CA VAL A 66 0.23 -1.76 16.63
C VAL A 66 -0.64 -1.12 15.55
N MET A 67 -1.66 -1.85 15.07
CA MET A 67 -2.47 -1.44 13.91
C MET A 67 -3.92 -1.13 14.28
N VAL A 68 -4.38 0.09 13.97
CA VAL A 68 -5.80 0.46 14.04
C VAL A 68 -6.52 -0.05 12.77
N ARG A 69 -7.84 -0.29 12.82
CA ARG A 69 -8.63 -0.77 11.66
C ARG A 69 -8.42 0.07 10.38
N ARG A 70 -8.15 1.37 10.51
CA ARG A 70 -7.87 2.28 9.40
C ARG A 70 -6.55 1.94 8.71
N ASP A 71 -5.54 1.53 9.47
CA ASP A 71 -4.22 1.17 8.97
C ASP A 71 -4.29 -0.15 8.22
N ARG A 72 -5.06 -1.11 8.72
CA ARG A 72 -5.30 -2.39 8.03
C ARG A 72 -5.89 -2.22 6.63
N ARG A 73 -6.85 -1.29 6.45
CA ARG A 73 -7.42 -1.01 5.11
C ARG A 73 -6.40 -0.35 4.19
N ARG A 74 -5.57 0.56 4.71
CA ARG A 74 -4.50 1.21 3.95
C ARG A 74 -3.42 0.19 3.55
N LEU A 75 -3.00 -0.68 4.47
CA LEU A 75 -2.06 -1.77 4.19
C LEU A 75 -2.64 -2.72 3.13
N ALA A 76 -3.89 -3.17 3.26
CA ALA A 76 -4.50 -4.04 2.26
C ALA A 76 -4.64 -3.36 0.88
N ALA A 77 -4.85 -2.05 0.83
CA ALA A 77 -4.82 -1.31 -0.44
C ALA A 77 -3.40 -1.25 -1.01
N HIS A 78 -2.41 -0.98 -0.17
CA HIS A 78 -1.00 -0.93 -0.55
C HIS A 78 -0.48 -2.28 -1.05
N SER A 79 -0.77 -3.36 -0.33
CA SER A 79 -0.42 -4.73 -0.73
C SER A 79 -1.06 -5.12 -2.07
N ARG A 80 -2.31 -4.68 -2.35
CA ARG A 80 -2.91 -4.89 -3.67
C ARG A 80 -2.19 -4.14 -4.77
N GLN A 81 -1.77 -2.90 -4.52
CA GLN A 81 -1.04 -2.11 -5.52
C GLN A 81 0.28 -2.80 -5.89
N ILE A 82 1.06 -3.20 -4.89
CA ILE A 82 2.32 -3.94 -5.09
C ILE A 82 2.06 -5.26 -5.81
N ALA A 83 1.04 -6.03 -5.40
CA ALA A 83 0.74 -7.31 -6.04
C ALA A 83 0.34 -7.15 -7.52
N MET A 84 -0.46 -6.13 -7.86
CA MET A 84 -0.81 -5.80 -9.24
C MET A 84 0.43 -5.45 -10.06
N TYR A 85 1.32 -4.61 -9.51
CA TYR A 85 2.58 -4.23 -10.16
C TYR A 85 3.48 -5.46 -10.41
N VAL A 86 3.71 -6.28 -9.40
CA VAL A 86 4.59 -7.45 -9.51
C VAL A 86 4.01 -8.50 -10.47
N CYS A 87 2.70 -8.71 -10.48
CA CYS A 87 2.06 -9.57 -11.49
C CYS A 87 2.31 -9.05 -12.92
N HIS A 88 2.32 -7.73 -13.10
CA HIS A 88 2.53 -7.12 -14.39
C HIS A 88 4.01 -7.17 -14.83
N VAL A 89 4.93 -6.83 -13.93
CA VAL A 89 6.36 -6.67 -14.25
C VAL A 89 7.12 -8.00 -14.15
N ALA A 90 6.99 -8.74 -13.04
CA ALA A 90 7.77 -9.96 -12.81
C ALA A 90 7.20 -11.18 -13.53
N LEU A 91 5.87 -11.25 -13.68
CA LEU A 91 5.19 -12.38 -14.31
C LEU A 91 4.64 -12.07 -15.71
N SER A 92 4.87 -10.86 -16.23
CA SER A 92 4.37 -10.40 -17.53
C SER A 92 2.86 -10.63 -17.76
N ILE A 93 2.07 -10.68 -16.68
CA ILE A 93 0.62 -10.87 -16.78
C ILE A 93 0.01 -9.58 -17.32
N SER A 94 -0.86 -9.72 -18.33
CA SER A 94 -1.54 -8.58 -18.93
C SER A 94 -2.45 -7.84 -17.94
N VAL A 95 -2.52 -6.51 -18.06
CA VAL A 95 -3.34 -5.63 -17.19
C VAL A 95 -4.80 -6.07 -17.12
N ASP A 96 -5.36 -6.53 -18.23
CA ASP A 96 -6.74 -7.02 -18.31
C ASP A 96 -6.96 -8.34 -17.53
N ASP A 97 -5.95 -9.22 -17.44
CA ASP A 97 -6.03 -10.47 -16.66
C ASP A 97 -5.96 -10.15 -15.17
N ILE A 98 -5.06 -9.23 -14.80
CA ILE A 98 -4.92 -8.74 -13.44
C ILE A 98 -6.25 -8.08 -13.01
N ALA A 99 -6.81 -7.21 -13.86
CA ALA A 99 -8.09 -6.56 -13.62
C ALA A 99 -9.22 -7.59 -13.36
N ALA A 100 -9.30 -8.64 -14.18
CA ALA A 100 -10.25 -9.73 -14.00
C ALA A 100 -10.01 -10.50 -12.67
N SER A 101 -8.75 -10.82 -12.34
CA SER A 101 -8.41 -11.52 -11.09
C SER A 101 -8.77 -10.74 -9.83
N PHE A 102 -8.61 -9.42 -9.84
CA PHE A 102 -8.91 -8.57 -8.69
C PHE A 102 -10.34 -8.02 -8.67
N GLY A 103 -11.15 -8.29 -9.71
CA GLY A 103 -12.48 -7.71 -9.89
C GLY A 103 -12.42 -6.18 -9.97
N ARG A 104 -11.43 -5.64 -10.69
CA ARG A 104 -11.18 -4.20 -10.85
C ARG A 104 -11.16 -3.80 -12.32
N GLU A 105 -11.23 -2.51 -12.57
CA GLU A 105 -11.05 -1.95 -13.90
C GLU A 105 -9.57 -1.92 -14.29
N ARG A 106 -9.28 -2.04 -15.60
CA ARG A 106 -7.91 -1.94 -16.13
C ARG A 106 -7.21 -0.63 -15.74
N SER A 107 -7.97 0.47 -15.64
CA SER A 107 -7.52 1.79 -15.20
C SER A 107 -7.02 1.76 -13.76
N THR A 108 -7.67 0.98 -12.88
CA THR A 108 -7.27 0.80 -11.49
C THR A 108 -5.93 0.07 -11.40
N VAL A 109 -5.73 -0.96 -12.24
CA VAL A 109 -4.47 -1.70 -12.30
C VAL A 109 -3.35 -0.80 -12.83
N ALA A 110 -3.58 -0.09 -13.93
CA ALA A 110 -2.61 0.87 -14.47
C ALA A 110 -2.24 1.95 -13.44
N HIS A 111 -3.24 2.52 -12.76
CA HIS A 111 -3.01 3.49 -11.70
C HIS A 111 -2.20 2.90 -10.53
N ALA A 112 -2.47 1.65 -10.14
CA ALA A 112 -1.68 0.97 -9.13
C ALA A 112 -0.21 0.79 -9.55
N CYS A 113 0.05 0.44 -10.81
CA CYS A 113 1.41 0.33 -11.32
C CYS A 113 2.14 1.68 -11.25
N HIS A 114 1.50 2.77 -11.69
CA HIS A 114 2.08 4.12 -11.58
C HIS A 114 2.39 4.50 -10.13
N LEU A 115 1.48 4.25 -9.19
CA LEU A 115 1.71 4.55 -7.77
C LEU A 115 2.87 3.77 -7.15
N VAL A 116 3.12 2.54 -7.62
CA VAL A 116 4.28 1.75 -7.17
C VAL A 116 5.55 2.30 -7.79
N GLU A 117 5.56 2.56 -9.11
CA GLU A 117 6.70 3.12 -9.83
C GLU A 117 7.15 4.46 -9.25
N ASP A 118 6.21 5.40 -9.05
CA ASP A 118 6.48 6.71 -8.42
C ASP A 118 7.08 6.57 -7.01
N ARG A 119 6.80 5.46 -6.31
CA ARG A 119 7.31 5.22 -4.96
C ARG A 119 8.67 4.51 -4.96
N ARG A 120 9.08 3.87 -6.06
CA ARG A 120 10.40 3.23 -6.20
C ARG A 120 11.57 4.23 -6.16
N ASP A 121 11.29 5.52 -6.24
CA ASP A 121 12.28 6.58 -5.93
C ASP A 121 12.80 6.52 -4.47
N ASN A 122 12.08 5.85 -3.57
CA ASN A 122 12.56 5.59 -2.21
C ASN A 122 13.36 4.26 -2.16
N PRO A 123 14.66 4.28 -1.84
CA PRO A 123 15.51 3.09 -1.84
C PRO A 123 15.00 1.95 -0.97
N ALA A 124 14.47 2.25 0.23
CA ALA A 124 13.96 1.21 1.13
C ALA A 124 12.69 0.54 0.58
N PHE A 125 11.88 1.27 -0.17
CA PHE A 125 10.72 0.71 -0.85
C PHE A 125 11.13 -0.08 -2.09
N ASP A 126 12.10 0.43 -2.85
CA ASP A 126 12.64 -0.25 -4.03
C ASP A 126 13.28 -1.61 -3.67
N ASP A 127 14.06 -1.66 -2.59
CA ASP A 127 14.64 -2.90 -2.07
C ASP A 127 13.56 -3.90 -1.68
N PHE A 128 12.49 -3.43 -1.03
CA PHE A 128 11.36 -4.27 -0.67
C PHE A 128 10.64 -4.83 -1.90
N VAL A 129 10.31 -3.99 -2.90
CA VAL A 129 9.67 -4.43 -4.14
C VAL A 129 10.57 -5.41 -4.89
N SER A 130 11.87 -5.13 -4.98
CA SER A 130 12.87 -6.02 -5.59
C SER A 130 12.93 -7.39 -4.88
N ALA A 131 12.82 -7.42 -3.56
CA ALA A 131 12.74 -8.67 -2.82
C ALA A 131 11.45 -9.46 -3.14
N VAL A 132 10.31 -8.77 -3.20
CA VAL A 132 9.02 -9.36 -3.62
C VAL A 132 9.12 -9.96 -5.02
N GLU A 133 9.65 -9.21 -5.98
CA GLU A 133 9.85 -9.66 -7.37
C GLU A 133 10.67 -10.95 -7.42
N ARG A 134 11.83 -10.98 -6.75
CA ARG A 134 12.69 -12.17 -6.68
C ARG A 134 11.97 -13.38 -6.08
N MET A 135 11.22 -13.19 -5.00
CA MET A 135 10.44 -14.28 -4.40
C MET A 135 9.35 -14.79 -5.33
N VAL A 136 8.61 -13.90 -5.98
CA VAL A 136 7.55 -14.28 -6.93
C VAL A 136 8.14 -15.01 -8.12
N THR A 137 9.24 -14.52 -8.70
CA THR A 137 9.96 -15.24 -9.76
C THR A 137 10.50 -16.57 -9.29
N SER A 138 10.94 -16.72 -8.03
CA SER A 138 11.35 -18.03 -7.51
C SER A 138 10.18 -19.00 -7.30
N VAL A 139 9.00 -18.51 -6.93
CA VAL A 139 7.81 -19.35 -6.65
C VAL A 139 7.09 -19.76 -7.94
N PHE A 140 7.10 -18.89 -8.95
CA PHE A 140 6.35 -19.10 -10.20
C PHE A 140 7.23 -19.20 -11.46
N GLY A 141 8.54 -18.98 -11.35
CA GLY A 141 9.48 -18.99 -12.48
C GLY A 141 9.77 -20.37 -13.06
N GLU A 142 9.26 -21.44 -12.45
CA GLU A 142 9.26 -22.79 -13.04
C GLU A 142 7.95 -23.13 -13.77
N ALA A 143 6.98 -22.22 -13.80
CA ALA A 143 5.65 -22.47 -14.40
C ALA A 143 5.51 -21.94 -15.84
N ASP A 144 6.60 -21.52 -16.48
CA ASP A 144 6.65 -21.05 -17.87
C ASP A 144 7.52 -21.96 -18.75
N GLU A 145 7.24 -23.27 -18.71
CA GLU A 145 7.50 -24.18 -19.83
C GLU A 145 6.24 -25.05 -20.03
N GLY A 146 5.33 -24.64 -20.91
CA GLY A 146 4.15 -25.44 -21.28
C GLY A 146 3.04 -24.69 -21.99
#